data_AF-A0AAV6GT97-F1
#
_entry.id   AF-A0AAV6GT97-F1
#
_cell.length_a   1.000
_cell.length_b   1.000
_cell.length_c   1.000
_cell.angle_alpha   90.00
_cell.angle_beta   90.00
_cell.angle_gamma   90.00
#
_symmetry.space_group_name_H-M   'P 1'
#
loop_
_entity.id
_entity.type
_entity.pdbx_description
1 polymer ?
#
loop_
_entity_poly.entity_id
_entity_poly.type
_entity_poly.pdbx_seq_one_letter_code
_entity_poly.pdbx_strand_id
1 'polypeptide(L)'
;MLDLPEPLTNLYDKQARDLNLAELQDRAEALFKDITVTKEQSDILEEETRAQSKSKTWFEQRSGRVTGSTFRAATKTDVRKPAVSLIRQMCYPKSHSFTSEATRYS
;
A
#
# COMPACT_ATOMS: atom_id res chain seq x y z
N MET A 1 -14.79 13.79 11.86
CA MET A 1 -13.58 13.17 11.25
C MET A 1 -13.86 11.69 11.23
N LEU A 2 -13.75 11.02 10.09
CA LEU A 2 -14.02 9.58 10.00
C LEU A 2 -12.92 8.82 10.73
N ASP A 3 -13.29 7.80 11.50
CA ASP A 3 -12.34 6.91 12.18
C ASP A 3 -11.82 5.90 11.16
N LEU A 4 -10.76 6.29 10.45
CA LEU A 4 -10.08 5.47 9.45
C LEU A 4 -8.75 4.98 10.03
N PRO A 5 -8.28 3.78 9.62
CA PRO A 5 -6.98 3.30 10.04
C PRO A 5 -5.87 4.22 9.51
N GLU A 6 -4.82 4.35 10.30
CA GLU A 6 -3.63 5.12 9.92
C GLU A 6 -3.05 4.59 8.59
N PRO A 7 -2.79 5.48 7.60
CA PRO A 7 -2.20 5.08 6.33
C PRO A 7 -0.81 4.45 6.53
N LEU A 8 -0.52 3.37 5.80
CA LEU A 8 0.79 2.71 5.87
C LEU A 8 1.96 3.61 5.42
N THR A 9 1.67 4.70 4.69
CA THR A 9 2.67 5.71 4.34
C THR A 9 3.28 6.40 5.57
N ASN A 10 2.56 6.41 6.70
CA ASN A 10 3.04 6.99 7.96
C ASN A 10 4.14 6.12 8.61
N LEU A 11 4.32 4.87 8.15
CA LEU A 11 5.41 3.99 8.58
C LEU A 11 6.77 4.36 7.97
N TYR A 12 6.83 5.37 7.08
CA TYR A 12 8.08 5.79 6.46
C TYR A 12 9.05 6.33 7.51
N ASP A 13 10.18 5.64 7.67
CA ASP A 13 11.31 6.09 8.47
C ASP A 13 12.54 6.23 7.58
N LYS A 14 13.16 7.42 7.61
CA LYS A 14 14.40 7.70 6.90
C LYS A 14 15.56 6.84 7.39
N GLN A 15 15.57 6.49 8.68
CA GLN A 15 16.62 5.67 9.30
C GLN A 15 16.57 4.23 8.81
N ALA A 16 15.41 3.76 8.33
CA ALA A 16 15.28 2.41 7.76
C ALA A 16 16.12 2.23 6.47
N ARG A 17 16.58 3.32 5.84
CA ARG A 17 17.43 3.25 4.65
C ARG A 17 18.81 2.65 4.93
N ASP A 18 19.31 2.84 6.14
CA ASP A 18 20.67 2.43 6.54
C ASP A 18 20.68 1.03 7.17
N LEU A 19 19.50 0.43 7.37
CA LEU A 19 19.33 -0.91 7.92
C LEU A 19 19.59 -1.98 6.88
N ASN A 20 20.12 -3.12 7.33
CA ASN A 20 20.23 -4.31 6.51
C ASN A 20 18.89 -5.06 6.42
N LEU A 21 18.83 -6.10 5.58
CA LEU A 21 17.60 -6.83 5.34
C LEU A 21 17.03 -7.52 6.58
N ALA A 22 17.88 -8.06 7.47
CA ALA A 22 17.40 -8.73 8.69
C ALA A 22 16.80 -7.72 9.66
N GLU A 23 17.46 -6.58 9.86
CA GLU A 23 16.95 -5.48 10.69
C GLU A 23 15.63 -4.92 10.15
N LEU A 24 15.49 -4.81 8.82
CA LEU A 24 14.25 -4.40 8.17
C LEU A 24 13.13 -5.43 8.37
N GLN A 25 13.44 -6.73 8.35
CA GLN A 25 12.47 -7.79 8.59
C GLN A 25 11.99 -7.78 10.04
N ASP A 26 12.90 -7.70 11.01
CA ASP A 26 12.57 -7.63 12.43
C ASP A 26 11.70 -6.40 12.73
N ARG A 27 12.07 -5.26 12.15
CA ARG A 27 11.28 -4.03 12.26
C ARG A 27 9.90 -4.17 11.63
N ALA A 28 9.80 -4.78 10.45
CA ALA A 28 8.51 -5.00 9.79
C ALA A 28 7.62 -5.93 10.62
N GLU A 29 8.18 -6.97 11.25
CA GLU A 29 7.43 -7.87 12.13
C GLU A 29 6.94 -7.18 13.40
N ALA A 30 7.76 -6.32 14.01
CA ALA A 30 7.36 -5.50 15.16
C ALA A 30 6.21 -4.55 14.78
N LEU A 31 6.34 -3.83 13.66
CA LEU A 31 5.29 -2.95 13.16
C LEU A 31 4.00 -3.71 12.85
N PHE A 32 4.10 -4.92 12.29
CA PHE A 32 2.93 -5.75 12.00
C PHE A 32 2.15 -6.13 13.26
N LYS A 33 2.84 -6.35 14.38
CA LYS A 33 2.20 -6.64 15.68
C LYS A 33 1.51 -5.41 16.27
N ASP A 34 2.04 -4.22 16.02
CA ASP A 34 1.47 -2.96 16.53
C ASP A 34 0.28 -2.48 15.68
N ILE A 35 0.26 -2.79 14.37
CA ILE A 35 -0.84 -2.41 13.48
C ILE A 35 -2.11 -3.15 13.90
N THR A 36 -3.06 -2.39 14.44
CA THR A 36 -4.41 -2.85 14.76
C THR A 36 -5.40 -2.12 13.87
N VAL A 37 -6.29 -2.87 13.23
CA VAL A 37 -7.42 -2.33 12.46
C VAL A 37 -8.68 -2.94 13.02
N THR A 38 -9.61 -2.12 13.48
CA THR A 38 -10.91 -2.60 13.98
C THR A 38 -11.82 -2.98 12.82
N LYS A 39 -12.85 -3.79 13.10
CA LYS A 39 -13.82 -4.16 12.07
C LYS A 39 -14.58 -2.92 11.59
N GLU A 40 -14.92 -2.04 12.51
CA GLU A 40 -15.63 -0.79 12.25
C GLU A 40 -14.81 0.14 11.32
N GLN A 41 -13.50 0.26 11.56
CA GLN A 41 -12.58 0.99 10.69
C GLN A 41 -12.52 0.37 9.29
N SER A 42 -12.54 -0.96 9.19
CA SER A 42 -12.57 -1.66 7.90
C SER A 42 -13.88 -1.42 7.15
N ASP A 43 -15.02 -1.44 7.84
CA ASP A 43 -16.35 -1.25 7.25
C ASP A 43 -16.51 0.20 6.74
N ILE A 44 -16.11 1.19 7.54
CA ILE A 44 -16.10 2.61 7.14
C ILE A 44 -15.18 2.81 5.92
N LEU A 45 -14.01 2.17 5.91
CA LEU A 45 -13.07 2.28 4.79
C LEU A 45 -13.64 1.65 3.52
N GLU A 46 -14.36 0.53 3.59
CA GLU A 46 -15.06 -0.03 2.42
C GLU A 46 -16.11 0.95 1.89
N GLU A 47 -16.95 1.50 2.76
CA GLU A 47 -18.00 2.45 2.40
C GLU A 47 -17.44 3.68 1.67
N GLU A 48 -16.41 4.30 2.25
CA GLU A 48 -15.75 5.49 1.72
C GLU A 48 -14.96 5.24 0.43
N THR A 49 -14.58 4.00 0.21
CA THR A 49 -13.77 3.61 -0.94
C THR A 49 -14.56 2.85 -2.00
N ARG A 50 -15.86 2.70 -1.83
CA ARG A 50 -16.78 2.09 -2.80
C ARG A 50 -16.79 2.82 -4.14
N ALA A 51 -16.52 4.12 -4.15
CA ALA A 51 -16.32 4.91 -5.38
C ALA A 51 -14.95 4.68 -6.06
N GLN A 52 -14.14 3.77 -5.52
CA GLN A 52 -12.85 3.29 -6.03
C GLN A 52 -11.93 4.44 -6.49
N SER A 53 -11.65 4.50 -7.79
CA SER A 53 -10.67 5.40 -8.42
C SER A 53 -11.04 6.87 -8.40
N LYS A 54 -12.27 7.23 -8.02
CA LYS A 54 -12.69 8.63 -7.88
C LYS A 54 -12.42 9.20 -6.49
N SER A 55 -12.10 8.34 -5.50
CA SER A 55 -11.85 8.75 -4.12
C SER A 55 -10.36 8.98 -3.85
N LYS A 56 -10.00 10.16 -3.33
CA LYS A 56 -8.64 10.44 -2.85
C LYS A 56 -8.27 9.53 -1.68
N THR A 57 -9.23 9.27 -0.80
CA THR A 57 -9.10 8.36 0.36
C THR A 57 -8.72 6.95 -0.07
N TRP A 58 -9.27 6.45 -1.18
CA TRP A 58 -8.89 5.13 -1.74
C TRP A 58 -7.42 5.06 -2.13
N PHE A 59 -6.87 6.11 -2.76
CA PHE A 59 -5.45 6.14 -3.13
C PHE A 59 -4.54 6.22 -1.90
N GLU A 60 -4.91 7.01 -0.90
CA GLU A 60 -4.15 7.14 0.35
C GLU A 60 -4.17 5.81 1.12
N GLN A 61 -5.35 5.21 1.30
CA GLN A 61 -5.50 3.97 2.05
C GLN A 61 -4.86 2.75 1.38
N ARG A 62 -4.82 2.69 0.03
CA ARG A 62 -4.15 1.58 -0.68
C ARG A 62 -2.64 1.76 -0.84
N SER A 63 -2.11 2.95 -0.56
CA SER A 63 -0.67 3.22 -0.68
C SER A 63 0.10 2.36 0.32
N GLY A 64 1.13 1.67 -0.15
CA GLY A 64 1.92 0.74 0.65
C GLY A 64 1.28 -0.64 0.84
N ARG A 65 0.13 -0.93 0.21
CA ARG A 65 -0.53 -2.25 0.28
C ARG A 65 -0.27 -3.10 -0.96
N VAL A 66 -0.14 -4.41 -0.75
CA VAL A 66 -0.29 -5.38 -1.83
C VAL A 66 -1.79 -5.49 -2.16
N THR A 67 -2.16 -5.20 -3.40
CA THR A 67 -3.55 -5.24 -3.87
C THR A 67 -3.72 -6.36 -4.89
N GLY A 68 -4.96 -6.73 -5.26
CA GLY A 68 -5.20 -7.82 -6.21
C GLY A 68 -4.41 -7.68 -7.53
N SER A 69 -4.26 -6.45 -8.04
CA SER A 69 -3.50 -6.18 -9.27
C SER A 69 -1.99 -6.30 -9.10
N THR A 70 -1.45 -6.19 -7.89
CA THR A 70 0.00 -6.29 -7.61
C THR A 70 0.39 -7.62 -6.94
N PHE A 71 -0.58 -8.41 -6.46
CA PHE A 71 -0.36 -9.64 -5.69
C PHE A 71 0.55 -10.63 -6.42
N ARG A 72 0.22 -11.00 -7.66
CA ARG A 72 1.02 -11.96 -8.44
C ARG A 72 2.46 -11.48 -8.66
N ALA A 73 2.66 -10.17 -8.83
CA ALA A 73 3.99 -9.60 -9.01
C ALA A 73 4.76 -9.60 -7.68
N ALA A 74 4.08 -9.30 -6.56
CA ALA A 74 4.65 -9.35 -5.21
C ALA A 74 5.18 -10.75 -4.87
N THR A 75 4.38 -11.79 -5.12
CA THR A 75 4.76 -13.18 -4.79
C THR A 75 5.92 -13.73 -5.63
N LYS A 76 6.19 -13.13 -6.79
CA LYS A 76 7.29 -13.54 -7.68
C LYS A 76 8.55 -12.71 -7.51
N THR A 77 8.48 -11.66 -6.72
CA THR A 77 9.59 -10.73 -6.52
C THR A 77 10.51 -11.25 -5.43
N ASP A 78 11.82 -11.29 -5.71
CA ASP A 78 12.81 -11.55 -4.68
C ASP A 78 12.90 -10.34 -3.74
N VAL A 79 12.69 -10.58 -2.45
CA VAL A 79 12.75 -9.55 -1.39
C VAL A 79 14.13 -8.89 -1.31
N ARG A 80 15.20 -9.58 -1.72
CA ARG A 80 16.57 -9.04 -1.76
C ARG A 80 16.79 -8.11 -2.95
N LYS A 81 16.00 -8.27 -4.01
CA LYS A 81 16.12 -7.50 -5.25
C LYS A 81 14.73 -7.17 -5.81
N PRO A 82 13.94 -6.37 -5.10
CA PRO A 82 12.59 -6.09 -5.53
C PRO A 82 12.58 -5.19 -6.76
N ALA A 83 11.59 -5.41 -7.64
CA ALA A 83 11.40 -4.54 -8.79
C ALA A 83 10.99 -3.14 -8.32
N VAL A 84 11.82 -2.12 -8.62
CA VAL A 84 11.56 -0.73 -8.22
C VAL A 84 10.22 -0.23 -8.79
N SER A 85 9.87 -0.63 -10.01
CA SER A 85 8.58 -0.31 -10.62
C SER A 85 7.39 -0.85 -9.81
N LEU A 86 7.52 -2.07 -9.27
CA LEU A 86 6.49 -2.69 -8.44
C LEU A 86 6.34 -1.96 -7.10
N ILE A 87 7.45 -1.61 -6.45
CA ILE A 87 7.43 -0.81 -5.21
C ILE A 87 6.75 0.53 -5.47
N ARG A 88 7.10 1.21 -6.56
CA ARG A 88 6.47 2.51 -6.87
C ARG A 88 4.98 2.38 -7.17
N GLN A 89 4.55 1.31 -7.84
CA GLN A 89 3.13 1.04 -8.09
C GLN A 89 2.35 0.81 -6.79
N MET A 90 2.95 0.14 -5.79
CA MET A 90 2.33 -0.09 -4.48
C MET A 90 2.34 1.16 -3.59
N CYS A 91 3.46 1.86 -3.50
CA CYS A 91 3.63 3.00 -2.57
C CYS A 91 3.10 4.33 -3.13
N TYR A 92 3.01 4.47 -4.46
CA TYR A 92 2.58 5.70 -5.13
C TYR A 92 1.52 5.43 -6.21
N PRO A 93 0.37 4.81 -5.84
CA PRO A 93 -0.67 4.39 -6.78
C PRO A 93 -1.28 5.56 -7.57
N LYS A 94 -1.33 6.76 -6.98
CA LYS A 94 -1.82 7.98 -7.66
C LYS A 94 -0.90 8.42 -8.80
N SER A 95 0.42 8.26 -8.64
CA SER A 95 1.41 8.63 -9.65
C SER A 95 1.60 7.55 -10.73
N HIS A 96 1.05 6.36 -10.49
CA HIS A 96 1.13 5.18 -11.37
C HIS A 96 -0.19 4.85 -12.08
N SER A 97 -1.17 5.76 -12.10
CA SER A 97 -2.37 5.59 -12.91
C SER A 97 -1.99 5.63 -14.39
N PHE A 98 -1.99 4.47 -15.03
CA PHE A 98 -1.72 4.36 -16.47
C PHE A 98 -3.03 4.56 -17.23
N THR A 99 -3.16 5.68 -17.92
CA THR A 99 -4.26 5.94 -18.87
C THR A 99 -3.72 5.70 -20.28
N SER A 100 -4.07 4.56 -20.87
CA SER A 100 -3.88 4.27 -22.29
C SER A 100 -5.21 4.14 -23.02
N GLU A 101 -5.22 4.16 -24.37
CA GLU A 101 -6.44 3.96 -25.16
C GLU A 101 -7.15 2.64 -24.83
N ALA A 102 -6.38 1.58 -24.53
CA ALA A 102 -6.92 0.27 -24.15
C ALA A 102 -7.70 0.31 -22.82
N THR A 103 -7.35 1.23 -21.91
CA THR A 103 -8.02 1.45 -20.61
C THR A 103 -9.11 2.53 -20.67
N ARG A 104 -9.32 3.20 -21.82
CA ARG A 104 -10.29 4.30 -21.96
C ARG A 104 -11.74 3.82 -22.12
N TYR A 105 -11.94 2.55 -22.47
CA TYR A 105 -13.25 1.96 -22.76
C TYR A 105 -13.66 0.86 -21.77
N SER A 106 -12.98 0.76 -20.61
CA SER A 106 -13.29 -0.21 -19.54
C SER A 106 -14.17 0.38 -18.45
#